data_AF-A0A0C9XPI1-F1
#
_entry.id   AF-A0A0C9XPI1-F1
#
_cell.length_a   1.000
_cell.length_b   1.000
_cell.length_c   1.000
_cell.angle_alpha   90.00
_cell.angle_beta   90.00
_cell.angle_gamma   90.00
#
_symmetry.space_group_name_H-M   'P 1'
#
loop_
_entity.id
_entity.type
_entity.pdbx_description
1 polymer ?
#
loop_
_entity_poly.entity_id
_entity_poly.type
_entity_poly.pdbx_seq_one_letter_code
_entity_poly.pdbx_strand_id
1 'polypeptide(L)' 'MKVRSSVKVMCDGCSVVRRKGRVYVVCSKNPKHKQVFTREPSTQASHLTASQRQG' A
#
# COMPACT_ATOMS: atom_id res chain seq x y z
N MET A 1 4.74 -9.90 6.91
CA MET A 1 4.63 -8.70 6.07
C MET A 1 3.18 -8.55 5.66
N LYS A 2 2.47 -7.49 6.05
CA LYS A 2 1.02 -7.34 5.79
C LYS A 2 0.72 -6.21 4.81
N VAL A 3 -0.05 -6.49 3.76
CA VAL A 3 -0.48 -5.46 2.78
C VAL A 3 -1.62 -4.65 3.39
N ARG A 4 -1.55 -3.32 3.32
CA ARG A 4 -2.56 -2.39 3.84
C ARG A 4 -2.71 -1.19 2.90
N SER A 5 -3.89 -0.57 2.90
CA SER A 5 -4.18 0.70 2.20
C SER A 5 -3.59 1.93 2.92
N SER A 6 -3.04 1.77 4.11
CA SER A 6 -2.29 2.79 4.84
C SER A 6 -1.29 2.10 5.76
N VAL A 7 -0.14 2.74 5.96
CA VAL A 7 0.93 2.22 6.81
C VAL A 7 1.15 3.14 7.99
N LYS A 8 1.33 2.56 9.18
CA LYS A 8 1.60 3.30 10.43
C LYS A 8 2.78 2.69 11.18
N VAL A 9 3.58 3.55 11.80
CA VAL A 9 4.65 3.18 12.74
C VAL A 9 3.98 2.82 14.08
N MET A 10 4.29 1.65 14.63
CA MET A 10 3.61 1.11 15.83
C MET A 10 4.52 1.00 17.06
N CYS A 11 5.83 1.16 16.89
CA CYS A 11 6.81 1.17 17.97
C CYS A 11 8.11 1.84 17.48
N ASP A 12 9.05 2.13 18.38
CA ASP A 12 10.34 2.78 18.04
C ASP A 12 11.22 1.93 17.11
N GLY A 13 11.01 0.61 17.09
CA GLY A 13 11.68 -0.27 16.13
C GLY A 13 11.15 -0.19 14.71
N CYS A 14 10.04 0.52 14.47
CA CYS A 14 9.44 0.64 13.14
C CYS A 14 10.06 1.78 12.34
N SER A 15 10.33 1.54 11.07
CA SER A 15 10.84 2.55 10.15
C SER A 15 10.14 2.46 8.80
N VAL A 16 9.83 3.63 8.23
CA VAL A 16 9.21 3.73 6.92
C VAL A 16 10.31 3.75 5.85
N VAL A 17 10.25 2.82 4.90
CA VAL A 17 11.22 2.72 3.80
C VAL A 17 10.50 2.64 2.46
N ARG A 18 11.01 3.32 1.44
CA ARG A 18 10.50 3.25 0.07
C ARG A 18 11.39 2.34 -0.76
N ARG A 19 10.83 1.31 -1.38
CA ARG A 19 11.56 0.34 -2.21
C ARG A 19 10.70 -0.06 -3.41
N LYS A 20 11.26 -0.12 -4.63
CA LYS A 20 10.53 -0.55 -5.84
C LYS A 20 9.17 0.16 -6.02
N GLY A 21 9.10 1.46 -5.76
CA GLY A 21 7.88 2.28 -5.90
C GLY A 21 6.78 2.03 -4.85
N ARG A 22 7.02 1.19 -3.84
CA ARG A 22 6.07 0.90 -2.74
C ARG A 22 6.61 1.43 -1.41
N VAL A 23 5.69 1.74 -0.48
CA VAL A 23 6.04 2.18 0.88
C VAL A 23 5.93 0.99 1.83
N TYR A 24 6.96 0.77 2.64
CA TYR A 24 7.07 -0.34 3.57
C TYR A 24 7.25 0.21 4.99
N VAL A 25 6.68 -0.46 5.97
CA VAL A 25 7.09 -0.36 7.37
C VAL A 25 7.87 -1.63 7.67
N VAL A 26 9.15 -1.46 8.00
CA VAL A 26 9.99 -2.53 8.54
C VAL A 26 10.09 -2.36 10.04
N CYS A 27 10.28 -3.44 10.77
CA CYS A 27 10.49 -3.38 12.22
C CYS A 27 11.60 -4.35 12.62
N SER A 28 12.56 -3.85 13.40
CA SER A 28 13.68 -4.63 13.94
C SER A 28 13.28 -5.43 15.18
N LYS A 29 12.41 -4.86 16.03
CA LYS A 29 11.99 -5.47 17.30
C LYS A 29 10.88 -6.51 17.14
N ASN A 30 9.90 -6.28 16.25
CA ASN A 30 8.71 -7.14 16.13
C ASN A 30 8.31 -7.41 14.65
N PRO A 31 8.35 -8.66 14.17
CA PRO A 31 8.00 -8.99 12.79
C PRO A 31 6.52 -8.78 12.44
N LYS A 32 5.61 -8.77 13.42
CA LYS A 32 4.17 -8.51 13.20
C LYS A 32 3.91 -7.08 12.73
N HIS A 33 4.82 -6.16 12.99
CA HIS A 33 4.66 -4.76 12.60
C HIS A 33 4.99 -4.48 11.13
N LYS A 34 5.58 -5.45 10.42
CA LYS A 34 6.00 -5.28 9.03
C LYS A 34 4.80 -5.11 8.09
N GLN A 35 4.68 -3.97 7.41
CA GLN A 35 3.55 -3.61 6.54
C GLN A 35 3.99 -3.10 5.18
N VAL A 36 3.17 -3.26 4.13
CA VAL A 36 3.41 -2.66 2.81
C VAL A 36 2.15 -1.92 2.36
N PHE A 37 2.34 -0.68 1.93
CA PHE A 37 1.39 0.09 1.16
C PHE A 37 1.69 -0.15 -0.31
N THR A 38 0.85 -0.97 -0.94
CA THR A 38 0.71 -0.96 -2.39
C THR A 38 -0.52 -0.13 -2.69
N ARG A 39 -0.41 0.80 -3.65
CA ARG A 39 -1.60 1.24 -4.34
C ARG A 39 -2.12 0.00 -5.08
N GLU A 40 -3.36 -0.39 -4.80
CA GLU A 40 -4.04 -1.43 -5.55
C GLU A 40 -3.97 -1.07 -7.04
N PRO A 41 -3.47 -1.95 -7.92
CA PRO A 41 -3.58 -1.74 -9.36
C PRO A 41 -5.04 -1.85 -9.86
N SER A 42 -5.95 -2.38 -9.04
CA SER A 42 -7.25 -2.88 -9.48
C SER A 42 -8.34 -1.83 -9.67
N THR A 43 -8.21 -0.63 -9.10
CA THR A 43 -9.33 0.34 -9.03
C THR A 43 -9.14 1.62 -9.82
N GLN A 44 -8.04 1.79 -10.59
CA GLN A 44 -7.84 3.00 -11.41
C GLN A 44 -7.92 2.77 -12.92
N ALA A 45 -8.04 1.52 -13.40
CA ALA A 45 -8.18 1.23 -14.83
C ALA A 45 -9.62 0.93 -15.28
N SER A 46 -10.58 0.73 -14.36
CA SER A 46 -11.94 0.26 -14.68
C SER A 46 -13.02 1.34 -14.73
N HIS A 47 -12.71 2.61 -14.43
CA HIS A 47 -13.69 3.71 -14.47
C HIS A 47 -13.69 4.53 -15.76
N LEU A 48 -12.93 4.16 -16.80
CA LEU A 48 -12.86 4.92 -18.06
C LEU A 48 -13.62 4.30 -19.24
N THR A 49 -14.42 3.23 -19.07
CA THR A 49 -15.16 2.60 -20.19
C THR A 49 -16.63 2.31 -19.90
N ALA A 50 -17.41 3.30 -19.47
CA ALA A 50 -18.87 3.13 -19.34
C ALA A 50 -19.70 4.42 -19.52
N SER A 51 -19.29 5.37 -20.37
CA SER A 51 -20.11 6.58 -20.63
C SER A 51 -20.16 7.03 -22.10
N GLN A 52 -19.93 6.13 -23.06
CA GLN A 52 -20.07 6.44 -24.49
C GLN A 52 -20.79 5.32 -25.24
N ARG A 53 -22.07 5.09 -24.90
CA ARG A 53 -23.03 4.37 -25.76
C ARG A 53 -24.45 4.87 -25.44
N GLN A 54 -24.73 6.11 -25.79
CA GLN A 54 -26.09 6.65 -25.96
C GLN A 54 -25.96 7.95 -26.74
N GLY A 55 -26.46 7.95 -27.97
CA GLY A 55 -26.32 9.01 -28.97
C GLY A 55 -26.23 8.40 -30.35
#